data_AF-A0A952T547-F1
#
_entry.id   AF-A0A952T547-F1
#
_cell.length_a   1.000
_cell.length_b   1.000
_cell.length_c   1.000
_cell.angle_alpha   90.00
_cell.angle_beta   90.00
_cell.angle_gamma   90.00
#
_symmetry.space_group_name_H-M   'P 1'
#
loop_
_entity.id
_entity.type
_entity.pdbx_description
1 polymer ?
#
loop_
_entity_poly.entity_id
_entity_poly.type
_entity_poly.pdbx_seq_one_letter_code
_entity_poly.pdbx_strand_id
1 'polypeptide(L)'
;MKSKTQSKPSAWERWSKPRIEKLNTKFNGFPQGTRKSILIVMGVLIAILCGMMVFNAIYGVPANPVSVDKITLSKDIYMPQPGTQTLTPIGKMKGEIDGEFEAFYLAVDKNGQVYINHNPEYGEDRYDKSKGWEPVTHEQLEVYEGELHFIPHHKKSLKP
;
A
#
# COMPACT_ATOMS: atom_id res chain seq x y z
N MET A 1 18.20 45.49 11.12
CA MET A 1 16.86 45.01 10.68
C MET A 1 17.06 43.70 9.92
N LYS A 2 16.67 42.55 10.48
CA LYS A 2 16.76 41.25 9.80
C LYS A 2 15.48 41.03 8.99
N SER A 3 15.59 41.00 7.66
CA SER A 3 14.48 40.68 6.78
C SER A 3 14.03 39.24 7.03
N LYS A 4 12.82 39.05 7.54
CA LYS A 4 12.15 37.74 7.57
C LYS A 4 11.90 37.32 6.12
N THR A 5 12.69 36.37 5.64
CA THR A 5 12.41 35.64 4.40
C THR A 5 11.06 34.94 4.57
N GLN A 6 10.00 35.49 3.97
CA GLN A 6 8.71 34.81 3.88
C GLN A 6 8.89 33.59 2.97
N SER A 7 8.95 32.41 3.58
CA SER A 7 8.93 31.15 2.83
C SER A 7 7.61 31.07 2.07
N LYS A 8 7.70 30.80 0.75
CA LYS A 8 6.52 30.61 -0.08
C LYS A 8 5.74 29.39 0.45
N PRO A 9 4.42 29.49 0.62
CA PRO A 9 3.63 28.38 1.16
C PRO A 9 3.71 27.18 0.22
N SER A 10 3.89 26.01 0.81
CA SER A 10 4.01 24.73 0.08
C SER A 10 2.73 24.43 -0.69
N ALA A 11 2.81 23.58 -1.71
CA ALA A 11 1.64 23.18 -2.50
C ALA A 11 0.54 22.56 -1.62
N TRP A 12 0.93 21.85 -0.56
CA TRP A 12 0.03 21.32 0.45
C TRP A 12 -0.69 22.41 1.25
N GLU A 13 0.02 23.45 1.69
CA GLU A 13 -0.58 24.56 2.45
C GLU A 13 -1.59 25.34 1.61
N ARG A 14 -1.33 25.52 0.31
CA ARG A 14 -2.27 26.21 -0.58
C ARG A 14 -3.56 25.42 -0.81
N TRP A 15 -3.49 24.09 -0.79
CA TRP A 15 -4.65 23.23 -1.00
C TRP A 15 -5.45 22.96 0.28
N SER A 16 -4.75 22.77 1.40
CA SER A 16 -5.37 22.39 2.69
C SER A 16 -5.97 23.59 3.43
N LYS A 17 -5.28 24.75 3.46
CA LYS A 17 -5.76 25.93 4.20
C LYS A 17 -7.19 26.36 3.85
N PRO A 18 -7.59 26.48 2.57
CA PRO A 18 -8.95 26.89 2.22
C PRO A 18 -10.02 25.89 2.67
N ARG A 19 -9.67 24.59 2.72
CA ARG A 19 -10.58 23.53 3.14
C ARG A 19 -10.72 23.50 4.66
N ILE A 20 -9.60 23.63 5.37
CA ILE A 20 -9.57 23.71 6.83
C ILE A 20 -10.31 24.96 7.31
N GLU A 21 -10.09 26.10 6.66
CA GLU A 21 -10.81 27.35 6.98
C GLU A 21 -12.31 27.18 6.78
N LYS A 22 -12.77 26.63 5.64
CA LYS A 22 -14.20 26.37 5.40
C LYS A 22 -14.83 25.46 6.47
N LEU A 23 -14.11 24.41 6.89
CA LEU A 23 -14.58 23.51 7.94
C LEU A 23 -14.60 24.20 9.31
N ASN A 24 -13.58 25.00 9.61
CA ASN A 24 -13.48 25.75 10.86
C ASN A 24 -14.57 26.83 10.96
N THR A 25 -14.85 27.56 9.88
CA THR A 25 -15.93 28.55 9.85
C THR A 25 -17.29 27.88 10.03
N LYS A 26 -17.53 26.73 9.39
CA LYS A 26 -18.76 25.95 9.59
C LYS A 26 -18.87 25.41 11.02
N PHE A 27 -17.78 24.91 11.58
CA PHE A 27 -17.76 24.38 12.94
C PHE A 27 -18.01 25.48 13.98
N ASN A 28 -17.39 26.64 13.82
CA ASN A 28 -17.57 27.78 14.70
C ASN A 28 -18.93 28.47 14.55
N GLY A 29 -19.60 28.27 13.40
CA GLY A 29 -20.97 28.70 13.18
C GLY A 29 -22.02 27.90 13.96
N PHE A 30 -21.66 26.76 14.56
CA PHE A 30 -22.61 25.96 15.33
C PHE A 30 -22.90 26.55 16.72
N PRO A 31 -24.14 26.38 17.21
CA PRO A 31 -24.51 26.67 18.60
C PRO A 31 -23.55 25.99 19.59
N GLN A 32 -23.27 26.66 20.70
CA GLN A 32 -22.27 26.21 21.67
C GLN A 32 -22.62 24.83 22.27
N GLY A 33 -23.91 24.50 22.40
CA GLY A 33 -24.37 23.18 22.83
C GLY A 33 -24.06 22.08 21.81
N THR A 34 -24.28 22.34 20.52
CA THR A 34 -23.98 21.40 19.43
C THR A 34 -22.48 21.12 19.34
N ARG A 35 -21.63 22.15 19.46
CA ARG A 35 -20.16 21.99 19.48
C ARG A 35 -19.69 21.07 20.62
N LYS A 36 -20.22 21.27 21.83
CA LYS A 36 -19.92 20.41 22.98
C LYS A 36 -20.34 18.97 22.73
N SER A 37 -21.54 18.74 22.20
CA SER A 37 -22.02 17.40 21.88
C SER A 37 -21.14 16.68 20.84
N ILE A 38 -20.74 17.38 19.77
CA ILE A 38 -19.89 16.81 18.72
C ILE A 38 -18.52 16.42 19.28
N LEU A 39 -17.91 17.28 20.11
CA LEU A 39 -16.62 16.99 20.73
C LEU A 39 -16.68 15.80 21.68
N ILE A 40 -17.75 15.70 22.47
CA ILE A 40 -17.96 14.55 23.38
C ILE A 40 -18.14 13.27 22.57
N VAL A 41 -18.98 13.27 21.54
CA VAL A 41 -19.21 12.10 20.69
C VAL A 41 -17.93 11.66 20.00
N MET A 42 -17.15 12.60 19.44
CA MET A 42 -15.84 12.29 18.85
C MET A 42 -14.86 11.70 19.87
N GLY A 43 -14.78 12.28 21.07
CA GLY A 43 -13.92 11.77 22.14
C GLY A 43 -14.29 10.34 22.56
N VAL A 44 -15.59 10.07 22.69
CA VAL A 44 -16.10 8.73 23.01
C VAL A 44 -15.77 7.73 21.90
N LEU A 45 -15.95 8.10 20.63
CA LEU A 45 -15.60 7.23 19.50
C LEU A 45 -14.11 6.89 19.47
N ILE A 46 -13.23 7.87 19.72
CA ILE A 46 -11.79 7.65 19.80
C ILE A 46 -11.45 6.71 20.97
N ALA A 47 -12.05 6.92 22.14
CA ALA A 47 -11.82 6.07 23.31
C ALA A 47 -12.25 4.61 23.05
N ILE A 48 -13.39 4.41 22.38
CA ILE A 48 -13.88 3.08 21.99
C ILE A 48 -12.91 2.42 21.00
N LEU A 49 -12.43 3.15 19.98
CA LEU A 49 -11.46 2.63 19.01
C LEU A 49 -10.15 2.23 19.70
N CYS A 50 -9.62 3.06 20.59
CA CYS A 50 -8.43 2.75 21.37
C CYS A 50 -8.65 1.50 22.26
N GLY A 51 -9.80 1.41 22.92
CA GLY A 51 -10.17 0.24 23.70
C GLY A 51 -10.22 -1.04 22.87
N MET A 52 -10.88 -1.01 21.70
CA MET A 52 -10.96 -2.15 20.79
C MET A 52 -9.58 -2.61 20.30
N MET A 53 -8.65 -1.69 20.05
CA MET A 53 -7.28 -2.05 19.66
C MET A 53 -6.55 -2.81 20.79
N VAL A 54 -6.67 -2.35 22.04
CA VAL A 54 -6.06 -3.01 23.20
C VAL A 54 -6.71 -4.37 23.47
N PHE A 55 -8.04 -4.45 23.40
CA PHE A 55 -8.77 -5.71 23.55
C PHE A 55 -8.39 -6.72 22.45
N ASN A 56 -8.35 -6.31 21.19
CA ASN A 56 -7.93 -7.20 20.09
C ASN A 56 -6.49 -7.72 20.29
N ALA A 57 -5.58 -6.89 20.81
CA ALA A 57 -4.22 -7.30 21.12
C ALA A 57 -4.12 -8.33 22.26
N ILE A 58 -4.97 -8.23 23.29
CA ILE A 58 -4.98 -9.15 24.44
C ILE A 58 -5.60 -10.51 24.08
N TYR A 59 -6.66 -10.51 23.27
CA TYR A 59 -7.41 -11.73 22.94
C TYR A 59 -6.88 -12.48 21.71
N GLY A 60 -5.74 -12.07 21.14
CA GLY A 60 -5.10 -12.76 20.02
C GLY A 60 -5.94 -12.81 18.75
N VAL A 61 -6.98 -11.98 18.66
CA VAL A 61 -7.75 -11.82 17.42
C VAL A 61 -6.88 -10.99 16.50
N PRO A 62 -6.45 -11.50 15.33
CA PRO A 62 -5.68 -10.71 14.39
C PRO A 62 -6.51 -9.47 14.07
N ALA A 63 -6.00 -8.30 14.46
CA ALA A 63 -6.63 -7.04 14.16
C ALA A 63 -6.82 -7.03 12.64
N ASN A 64 -8.07 -7.13 12.17
CA ASN A 64 -8.36 -7.01 10.75
C ASN A 64 -7.69 -5.73 10.26
N PRO A 65 -6.78 -5.82 9.28
CA PRO A 65 -5.96 -4.70 8.91
C PRO A 65 -6.83 -3.78 8.07
N VAL A 66 -7.45 -2.80 8.71
CA VAL A 66 -7.60 -1.52 8.00
C VAL A 66 -6.22 -0.89 8.01
N SER A 67 -5.32 -1.48 7.23
CA SER A 67 -4.06 -0.89 6.82
C SER A 67 -4.43 0.27 5.90
N VAL A 68 -4.41 1.48 6.46
CA VAL A 68 -4.40 2.71 5.66
C VAL A 68 -3.00 2.87 5.06
N ASP A 69 -2.59 1.92 4.21
CA ASP A 69 -1.39 2.00 3.36
C ASP A 69 -1.74 2.35 1.91
N LYS A 70 -3.00 2.72 1.65
CA LYS A 70 -3.49 2.95 0.30
C LYS A 70 -4.30 4.23 0.17
N ILE A 71 -3.59 5.36 0.10
CA ILE A 71 -4.08 6.48 -0.71
C ILE A 71 -3.83 6.09 -2.17
N THR A 72 -4.80 5.38 -2.75
CA THR A 72 -4.86 5.19 -4.20
C THR A 72 -5.11 6.55 -4.86
N LEU A 73 -4.21 7.02 -5.72
CA LEU A 73 -4.61 7.87 -6.84
C LEU A 73 -5.09 6.95 -7.97
N SER A 74 -6.40 6.69 -7.94
CA SER A 74 -7.14 5.82 -8.88
C SER A 74 -7.41 6.46 -10.25
N LYS A 75 -6.43 7.11 -10.89
CA LYS A 75 -6.68 7.71 -12.22
C LYS A 75 -5.81 7.27 -13.40
N ASP A 76 -4.76 6.48 -13.20
CA ASP A 76 -3.94 6.00 -14.32
C ASP A 76 -3.93 4.47 -14.50
N ILE A 77 -4.83 3.72 -13.85
CA ILE A 77 -4.93 2.24 -13.96
C ILE A 77 -5.92 1.80 -15.06
N TYR A 78 -6.20 2.65 -16.06
CA TYR A 78 -7.09 2.29 -17.16
C TYR A 78 -6.43 2.52 -18.52
N MET A 79 -5.67 1.52 -18.95
CA MET A 79 -5.63 1.13 -20.36
C MET A 79 -5.51 -0.41 -20.43
N PRO A 80 -6.63 -1.14 -20.39
CA PRO A 80 -6.63 -2.56 -20.72
C PRO A 80 -6.32 -2.73 -22.21
N GLN A 81 -5.17 -3.32 -22.54
CA GLN A 81 -4.94 -3.86 -23.87
C GLN A 81 -5.58 -5.26 -23.95
N PRO A 82 -6.48 -5.52 -24.91
CA PRO A 82 -7.10 -6.81 -25.07
C PRO A 82 -6.12 -7.79 -25.74
N GLY A 83 -5.65 -8.80 -25.00
CA GLY A 83 -4.99 -9.96 -25.61
C GLY A 83 -3.86 -10.59 -24.80
N THR A 84 -3.23 -9.85 -23.88
CA THR A 84 -2.12 -10.35 -23.06
C THR A 84 -2.59 -10.48 -21.60
N GLN A 85 -2.41 -11.68 -21.01
CA GLN A 85 -2.66 -11.88 -19.58
C GLN A 85 -1.48 -11.27 -18.81
N THR A 86 -1.47 -9.95 -18.68
CA THR A 86 -0.41 -9.25 -17.94
C THR A 86 -0.36 -9.70 -16.49
N LEU A 87 0.82 -10.08 -16.03
CA LEU A 87 1.11 -10.42 -14.64
C LEU A 87 1.53 -9.15 -13.88
N THR A 88 1.20 -9.10 -12.59
CA THR A 88 1.58 -8.01 -11.70
C THR A 88 2.82 -8.43 -10.90
N PRO A 89 3.97 -7.75 -11.03
CA PRO A 89 5.17 -8.10 -10.27
C PRO A 89 4.95 -7.90 -8.77
N ILE A 90 5.32 -8.90 -7.98
CA ILE A 90 5.26 -8.83 -6.51
C ILE A 90 6.65 -8.76 -5.89
N GLY A 91 7.65 -9.41 -6.48
CA GLY A 91 8.99 -9.42 -5.92
C GLY A 91 9.92 -10.41 -6.59
N LYS A 92 10.97 -10.75 -5.87
CA LYS A 92 11.90 -11.83 -6.23
C LYS A 92 12.20 -12.65 -4.98
N MET A 93 12.36 -13.94 -5.12
CA MET A 93 12.91 -14.82 -4.10
C MET A 93 14.37 -15.09 -4.43
N LYS A 94 15.21 -15.17 -3.39
CA LYS A 94 16.61 -15.58 -3.52
C LYS A 94 17.04 -16.36 -2.28
N GLY A 95 17.87 -17.37 -2.45
CA GLY A 95 18.35 -18.18 -1.33
C GLY A 95 19.14 -19.37 -1.82
N GLU A 96 19.30 -20.36 -0.97
CA GLU A 96 20.04 -21.59 -1.25
C GLU A 96 19.13 -22.77 -0.97
N ILE A 97 18.98 -23.67 -1.94
CA ILE A 97 18.24 -24.93 -1.79
C ILE A 97 19.21 -26.04 -2.16
N ASP A 98 19.36 -27.03 -1.27
CA ASP A 98 20.24 -28.19 -1.48
C ASP A 98 21.70 -27.85 -1.84
N GLY A 99 22.21 -26.70 -1.39
CA GLY A 99 23.58 -26.26 -1.68
C GLY A 99 23.73 -25.45 -2.96
N GLU A 100 22.65 -25.22 -3.70
CA GLU A 100 22.63 -24.43 -4.94
C GLU A 100 21.90 -23.10 -4.74
N PHE A 101 22.49 -22.02 -5.27
CA PHE A 101 21.89 -20.69 -5.17
C PHE A 101 20.74 -20.53 -6.18
N GLU A 102 19.54 -20.33 -5.64
CA GLU A 102 18.32 -20.14 -6.42
C GLU A 102 17.84 -18.69 -6.37
N ALA A 103 17.41 -18.18 -7.52
CA ALA A 103 16.81 -16.86 -7.63
C ALA A 103 15.79 -16.80 -8.77
N PHE A 104 14.61 -16.25 -8.46
CA PHE A 104 13.56 -16.05 -9.45
C PHE A 104 12.66 -14.87 -9.09
N TYR A 105 12.01 -14.34 -10.11
CA TYR A 105 11.03 -13.28 -10.00
C TYR A 105 9.65 -13.88 -9.79
N LEU A 106 8.83 -13.18 -9.02
CA LEU A 106 7.45 -13.55 -8.75
C LEU A 106 6.50 -12.49 -9.28
N ALA A 107 5.41 -12.97 -9.89
CA ALA A 107 4.30 -12.16 -10.33
C ALA A 107 2.98 -12.88 -10.11
N VAL A 108 1.89 -12.13 -10.01
CA VAL A 108 0.54 -12.67 -9.81
C VAL A 108 -0.38 -12.29 -10.96
N ASP A 109 -1.25 -13.21 -11.35
CA ASP A 109 -2.31 -12.87 -12.30
C ASP A 109 -3.51 -12.20 -11.60
N LYS A 110 -4.49 -11.78 -12.41
CA LYS A 110 -5.72 -11.13 -11.93
C LYS A 110 -6.58 -12.00 -11.00
N ASN A 111 -6.38 -13.32 -11.02
CA ASN A 111 -7.11 -14.27 -10.19
C ASN A 111 -6.32 -14.62 -8.90
N GLY A 112 -5.11 -14.07 -8.73
CA GLY A 112 -4.25 -14.32 -7.59
C GLY A 112 -3.35 -15.56 -7.74
N GLN A 113 -3.31 -16.21 -8.91
CA GLN A 113 -2.38 -17.30 -9.14
C GLN A 113 -0.96 -16.75 -9.25
N VAL A 114 -0.02 -17.38 -8.55
CA VAL A 114 1.40 -16.99 -8.53
C VAL A 114 2.12 -17.65 -9.69
N TYR A 115 3.02 -16.89 -10.31
CA TYR A 115 3.92 -17.33 -11.37
C TYR A 115 5.35 -16.97 -11.02
N ILE A 116 6.28 -17.82 -11.42
CA ILE A 116 7.72 -17.59 -11.29
C ILE A 116 8.39 -17.48 -12.66
N ASN A 117 9.49 -16.77 -12.70
CA ASN A 117 10.38 -16.73 -13.86
C ASN A 117 11.82 -16.48 -13.38
N HIS A 118 12.75 -17.38 -13.71
CA HIS A 118 14.16 -17.27 -13.35
C HIS A 118 14.89 -16.17 -14.13
N ASN A 119 14.48 -15.91 -15.38
CA ASN A 119 15.13 -14.96 -16.26
C ASN A 119 14.10 -14.23 -17.14
N PRO A 120 13.27 -13.34 -16.55
CA PRO A 120 12.33 -12.57 -17.33
C PRO A 120 13.07 -11.61 -18.25
N GLU A 121 12.64 -11.54 -19.51
CA GLU A 121 13.19 -10.62 -20.50
C GLU A 121 13.17 -9.16 -20.00
N TYR A 122 14.12 -8.36 -20.47
CA TYR A 122 14.12 -6.93 -20.20
C TYR A 122 13.32 -6.21 -21.28
N GLY A 123 12.13 -5.72 -20.93
CA GLY A 123 11.23 -5.05 -21.86
C GLY A 123 9.92 -4.61 -21.21
N GLU A 124 9.11 -3.87 -21.97
CA GLU A 124 7.77 -3.45 -21.53
C GLU A 124 6.82 -4.63 -21.32
N ASP A 125 7.05 -5.73 -22.04
CA ASP A 125 6.24 -6.96 -22.04
C ASP A 125 6.82 -8.06 -21.14
N ARG A 126 7.78 -7.74 -20.26
CA ARG A 126 8.43 -8.73 -19.38
C ARG A 126 7.49 -9.48 -18.43
N TYR A 127 6.30 -8.93 -18.21
CA TYR A 127 5.27 -9.53 -17.38
C TYR A 127 4.11 -10.08 -18.22
N ASP A 128 4.32 -10.29 -19.52
CA ASP A 128 3.38 -11.09 -20.30
C ASP A 128 3.51 -12.57 -19.93
N LYS A 129 2.39 -13.20 -19.60
CA LYS A 129 2.33 -14.56 -19.07
C LYS A 129 2.90 -15.61 -20.04
N SER A 130 2.92 -15.36 -21.34
CA SER A 130 3.46 -16.30 -22.33
C SER A 130 5.00 -16.37 -22.39
N LYS A 131 5.73 -15.50 -21.68
CA LYS A 131 7.19 -15.37 -21.79
C LYS A 131 7.96 -16.06 -20.66
N GLY A 132 7.82 -17.39 -20.54
CA GLY A 132 8.57 -18.19 -19.56
C GLY A 132 8.13 -18.00 -18.10
N TRP A 133 6.90 -17.50 -17.91
CA TRP A 133 6.27 -17.45 -16.59
C TRP A 133 5.52 -18.76 -16.34
N GLU A 134 5.95 -19.46 -15.30
CA GLU A 134 5.40 -20.77 -14.95
C GLU A 134 4.53 -20.65 -13.70
N PRO A 135 3.32 -21.24 -13.69
CA PRO A 135 2.47 -21.23 -12.51
C PRO A 135 3.11 -22.08 -11.40
N VAL A 136 3.05 -21.61 -10.17
CA VAL A 136 3.53 -22.33 -8.99
C VAL A 136 2.36 -22.72 -8.11
N THR A 137 2.34 -23.97 -7.65
CA THR A 137 1.30 -24.41 -6.71
C THR A 137 1.55 -23.83 -5.33
N HIS A 138 0.51 -23.85 -4.48
CA HIS A 138 0.66 -23.36 -3.11
C HIS A 138 1.73 -24.15 -2.34
N GLU A 139 1.75 -25.47 -2.49
CA GLU A 139 2.72 -26.38 -1.85
C GLU A 139 4.15 -26.06 -2.26
N GLN A 140 4.40 -25.78 -3.53
CA GLN A 140 5.73 -25.39 -4.02
C GLN A 140 6.15 -24.02 -3.47
N LEU A 141 5.20 -23.08 -3.38
CA LEU A 141 5.48 -21.76 -2.83
C LEU A 141 5.86 -21.82 -1.34
N GLU A 142 5.21 -22.69 -0.56
CA GLU A 142 5.54 -22.89 0.86
C GLU A 142 6.98 -23.40 1.05
N VAL A 143 7.43 -24.33 0.20
CA VAL A 143 8.83 -24.80 0.21
C VAL A 143 9.79 -23.64 -0.08
N TYR A 144 9.48 -22.83 -1.08
CA TYR A 144 10.29 -21.65 -1.42
C TYR A 144 10.29 -20.59 -0.32
N GLU A 145 9.17 -20.37 0.37
CA GLU A 145 9.10 -19.42 1.50
C GLU A 145 9.89 -19.90 2.73
N GLY A 146 10.05 -21.22 2.89
CA GLY A 146 10.88 -21.81 3.94
C GLY A 146 12.38 -21.63 3.74
N GLU A 147 12.84 -21.79 2.49
CA GLU A 147 14.28 -21.82 2.15
C GLU A 147 14.79 -20.50 1.55
N LEU A 148 13.92 -19.70 0.91
CA LEU A 148 14.31 -18.51 0.16
C LEU A 148 13.83 -17.22 0.83
N HIS A 149 14.66 -16.19 0.73
CA HIS A 149 14.32 -14.85 1.19
C HIS A 149 13.53 -14.08 0.13
N PHE A 150 12.34 -13.63 0.50
CA PHE A 150 11.53 -12.74 -0.33
C PHE A 150 12.04 -11.30 -0.29
N ILE A 151 12.20 -10.71 -1.47
CA ILE A 151 12.54 -9.30 -1.67
C ILE A 151 11.40 -8.65 -2.45
N PRO A 152 10.63 -7.74 -1.83
CA PRO A 152 9.52 -7.09 -2.49
C PRO A 152 9.99 -6.24 -3.67
N HIS A 153 9.14 -6.17 -4.70
CA HIS A 153 9.39 -5.33 -5.86
C HIS A 153 9.18 -3.85 -5.49
N HIS A 154 10.23 -3.22 -4.96
CA HIS A 154 10.24 -1.77 -4.77
C HIS A 154 10.43 -1.08 -6.11
N LYS A 155 9.41 -0.35 -6.59
CA LYS A 155 9.67 0.76 -7.51
C LYS A 155 10.61 1.70 -6.76
N LYS A 156 11.85 1.87 -7.26
CA LYS A 156 12.71 2.99 -6.84
C LYS A 156 11.88 4.26 -7.06
N SER A 157 11.29 4.80 -6.00
CA SER A 157 10.95 6.21 -6.00
C SER A 157 12.29 6.91 -6.15
N LEU A 158 12.44 7.70 -7.22
CA LEU A 158 13.51 8.67 -7.30
C LEU A 158 13.42 9.48 -6.01
N LYS A 159 14.47 9.41 -5.17
CA LYS A 159 14.58 10.28 -4.00
C LYS A 159 14.38 11.72 -4.48
N PRO A 160 13.47 12.50 -3.88
CA PRO A 160 13.31 13.91 -4.21
C PRO A 160 14.58 14.70 -3.87
#